data_AF-A0A1H9UUK8-F1
#
_entry.id   AF-A0A1H9UUK8-F1
#
_cell.length_a   1.000
_cell.length_b   1.000
_cell.length_c   1.000
_cell.angle_alpha   90.00
_cell.angle_beta   90.00
_cell.angle_gamma   90.00
#
_symmetry.space_group_name_H-M   'P 1'
#
loop_
_entity.id
_entity.type
_entity.pdbx_description
1 polymer ?
#
loop_
_entity_poly.entity_id
_entity_poly.type
_entity_poly.pdbx_seq_one_letter_code
_entity_poly.pdbx_strand_id
1 'polypeptide(L)'
;MSVAATDDAFLAAALPFLAEGLAAPDEPRPVAIAAPDKLDLLRDALGADARDVGLVAHTDWYTGSAANAVARLAGHLATHTGPTGPGGRLRLLMEPVWNGRAGRSPRESAEWIRYEALANLVFAPTATTAMCLYDTRTAGSALIEAARRAHPDTGVYAAPALLAAELDAVPLPPTPADAVRLADPAPDAVRAWATGRGLAAADAELFATAVAEAASLAPVTGVLLWGDAPGCVCELLLAHRLDDPLSGFVPPPTPELAPGQGLWFARQVCAYVDVRRADPDPDPAVTAAGTTVRLQYA
;
A
#
# COMPACT_ATOMS: atom_id res chain seq x y z
N MET A 1 -15.07 -4.88 -8.67
CA MET A 1 -15.22 -3.44 -8.30
C MET A 1 -16.57 -2.92 -8.74
N SER A 2 -17.03 -1.81 -8.18
CA SER A 2 -18.22 -1.09 -8.65
C SER A 2 -17.94 0.42 -8.74
N VAL A 3 -18.67 1.10 -9.62
CA VAL A 3 -18.51 2.54 -9.88
C VAL A 3 -19.88 3.20 -9.70
N ALA A 4 -19.95 4.22 -8.85
CA ALA A 4 -21.16 4.95 -8.54
C ALA A 4 -20.99 6.43 -8.83
N ALA A 5 -21.98 7.04 -9.50
CA ALA A 5 -22.04 8.48 -9.76
C ALA A 5 -23.01 9.22 -8.82
N THR A 6 -23.81 8.47 -8.07
CA THR A 6 -24.83 8.97 -7.15
C THR A 6 -24.90 8.09 -5.91
N ASP A 7 -25.54 8.59 -4.86
CA ASP A 7 -25.77 7.85 -3.62
C ASP A 7 -26.72 6.66 -3.84
N ASP A 8 -27.73 6.80 -4.70
CA ASP A 8 -28.60 5.69 -5.11
C ASP A 8 -27.82 4.58 -5.83
N ALA A 9 -26.89 4.94 -6.71
CA ALA A 9 -26.03 3.98 -7.40
C ALA A 9 -25.06 3.29 -6.42
N PHE A 10 -24.57 4.02 -5.41
CA PHE A 10 -23.79 3.45 -4.32
C PHE A 10 -24.61 2.41 -3.53
N LEU A 11 -25.83 2.75 -3.09
CA LEU A 11 -26.72 1.84 -2.37
C LEU A 11 -27.11 0.62 -3.22
N ALA A 12 -27.41 0.83 -4.50
CA ALA A 12 -27.76 -0.24 -5.43
C ALA A 12 -26.65 -1.30 -5.59
N ALA A 13 -25.38 -0.88 -5.48
CA ALA A 13 -24.25 -1.80 -5.47
C ALA A 13 -23.97 -2.39 -4.07
N ALA A 14 -24.06 -1.57 -3.03
CA ALA A 14 -23.70 -1.93 -1.66
C ALA A 14 -24.66 -2.92 -1.01
N LEU A 15 -25.98 -2.69 -1.13
CA LEU A 15 -26.99 -3.45 -0.40
C LEU A 15 -27.02 -4.95 -0.78
N PRO A 16 -27.00 -5.34 -2.08
CA PRO A 16 -26.94 -6.76 -2.44
C PRO A 16 -25.68 -7.44 -1.90
N PHE A 17 -24.53 -6.76 -1.98
CA PHE A 17 -23.26 -7.29 -1.48
C PHE A 17 -23.27 -7.55 0.03
N LEU A 18 -23.82 -6.62 0.81
CA LEU A 18 -23.95 -6.77 2.26
C LEU A 18 -25.00 -7.83 2.64
N ALA A 19 -26.12 -7.87 1.91
CA ALA A 19 -27.17 -8.86 2.11
C ALA A 19 -26.68 -10.31 1.91
N GLU A 20 -25.78 -10.54 0.95
CA GLU A 20 -25.13 -11.85 0.78
C GLU A 20 -24.35 -12.28 2.03
N GLY A 21 -23.67 -11.34 2.71
CA GLY A 21 -22.97 -11.63 3.97
C GLY A 21 -23.92 -11.88 5.13
N LEU A 22 -24.99 -11.10 5.23
CA LEU A 22 -26.02 -11.28 6.26
C LEU A 22 -26.78 -12.61 6.11
N ALA A 23 -26.92 -13.11 4.87
CA ALA A 23 -27.55 -14.39 4.58
C ALA A 23 -26.68 -15.61 4.92
N ALA A 24 -25.41 -15.41 5.29
CA ALA A 24 -24.46 -16.46 5.65
C ALA A 24 -24.15 -16.42 7.17
N PRO A 25 -25.03 -16.97 8.03
CA PRO A 25 -24.91 -16.82 9.49
C PRO A 25 -23.68 -17.52 10.10
N ASP A 26 -23.07 -18.46 9.35
CA ASP A 26 -21.84 -19.15 9.73
C ASP A 26 -20.56 -18.39 9.28
N GLU A 27 -20.71 -17.25 8.58
CA GLU A 27 -19.62 -16.38 8.18
C GLU A 27 -19.51 -15.14 9.10
N PRO A 28 -18.34 -14.48 9.17
CA PRO A 28 -18.21 -13.25 9.93
C PRO A 28 -19.12 -12.15 9.37
N ARG A 29 -19.61 -11.28 10.25
CA ARG A 29 -20.41 -10.11 9.83
C ARG A 29 -19.71 -9.32 8.71
N PRO A 30 -20.42 -8.92 7.65
CA PRO A 30 -19.84 -8.08 6.61
C PRO A 30 -19.44 -6.71 7.18
N VAL A 31 -18.42 -6.09 6.59
CA VAL A 31 -17.93 -4.77 7.01
C VAL A 31 -17.99 -3.82 5.82
N ALA A 32 -18.56 -2.63 6.04
CA ALA A 32 -18.54 -1.51 5.12
C ALA A 32 -17.60 -0.42 5.62
N ILE A 33 -16.60 -0.10 4.81
CA ILE A 33 -15.63 0.95 5.03
C ILE A 33 -15.91 2.05 3.99
N ALA A 34 -16.53 3.15 4.43
CA ALA A 34 -16.97 4.22 3.52
C ALA A 34 -16.99 5.60 4.20
N ALA A 35 -17.28 6.64 3.43
CA ALA A 35 -17.46 7.99 3.97
C ALA A 35 -18.63 8.03 4.99
N PRO A 36 -18.53 8.83 6.08
CA PRO A 36 -19.54 8.83 7.15
C PRO A 36 -20.97 9.06 6.65
N ASP A 37 -21.17 9.98 5.72
CA ASP A 37 -22.45 10.25 5.06
C ASP A 37 -23.01 9.01 4.33
N LYS A 38 -22.16 8.23 3.67
CA LYS A 38 -22.54 6.97 3.03
C LYS A 38 -22.83 5.85 4.02
N LEU A 39 -22.14 5.82 5.16
CA LEU A 39 -22.46 4.90 6.24
C LEU A 39 -23.83 5.22 6.87
N ASP A 40 -24.20 6.49 6.93
CA ASP A 40 -25.53 6.92 7.37
C ASP A 40 -26.60 6.43 6.38
N LEU A 41 -26.37 6.58 5.07
CA LEU A 41 -27.25 6.02 4.03
C LEU A 41 -27.40 4.50 4.13
N LEU A 42 -26.31 3.76 4.36
CA LEU A 42 -26.37 2.32 4.57
C LEU A 42 -27.17 1.97 5.81
N ARG A 43 -27.00 2.71 6.92
CA ARG A 43 -27.73 2.47 8.15
C ARG A 43 -29.23 2.67 7.97
N ASP A 44 -29.62 3.73 7.28
CA ASP A 44 -31.03 4.02 7.00
C ASP A 44 -31.65 2.96 6.09
N ALA A 45 -30.92 2.51 5.06
CA ALA A 45 -31.40 1.52 4.11
C ALA A 45 -31.47 0.09 4.69
N LEU A 46 -30.52 -0.29 5.56
CA LEU A 46 -30.48 -1.61 6.20
C LEU A 46 -31.46 -1.71 7.39
N GLY A 47 -31.84 -0.60 8.00
CA GLY A 47 -32.72 -0.58 9.16
C GLY A 47 -32.17 -1.43 10.32
N ALA A 48 -32.94 -2.41 10.78
CA ALA A 48 -32.55 -3.27 11.91
C ALA A 48 -31.30 -4.12 11.64
N ASP A 49 -31.07 -4.49 10.38
CA ASP A 49 -29.94 -5.35 9.97
C ASP A 49 -28.60 -4.61 10.05
N ALA A 50 -28.61 -3.28 10.14
CA ALA A 50 -27.40 -2.47 10.27
C ALA A 50 -26.56 -2.84 11.51
N ARG A 51 -27.17 -3.39 12.57
CA ARG A 51 -26.46 -3.85 13.77
C ARG A 51 -25.54 -5.04 13.52
N ASP A 52 -25.85 -5.80 12.47
CA ASP A 52 -25.15 -7.02 12.06
C ASP A 52 -24.17 -6.73 10.90
N VAL A 53 -23.89 -5.44 10.62
CA VAL A 53 -22.87 -4.97 9.68
C VAL A 53 -21.85 -4.11 10.43
N GLY A 54 -20.56 -4.38 10.23
CA GLY A 54 -19.50 -3.49 10.72
C GLY A 54 -19.44 -2.21 9.88
N LEU A 55 -19.86 -1.07 10.41
CA LEU A 55 -19.75 0.22 9.73
C LEU A 55 -18.51 0.96 10.24
N VAL A 56 -17.54 1.22 9.36
CA VAL A 56 -16.26 1.85 9.72
C VAL A 56 -16.02 3.07 8.84
N ALA A 57 -15.78 4.23 9.44
CA ALA A 57 -15.46 5.43 8.68
C ALA A 57 -14.16 5.22 7.89
N HIS A 58 -14.14 5.64 6.63
CA HIS A 58 -12.95 5.53 5.78
C HIS A 58 -11.74 6.25 6.39
N THR A 59 -11.96 7.36 7.10
CA THR A 59 -10.91 8.11 7.82
C THR A 59 -10.28 7.30 8.94
N ASP A 60 -11.06 6.42 9.56
CA ASP A 60 -10.56 5.54 10.59
C ASP A 60 -9.77 4.40 9.96
N TRP A 61 -10.13 3.93 8.77
CA TRP A 61 -9.50 2.79 8.11
C TRP A 61 -8.23 3.16 7.33
N TYR A 62 -8.32 4.15 6.45
CA TYR A 62 -7.27 4.58 5.53
C TYR A 62 -6.37 5.65 6.17
N THR A 63 -5.80 5.30 7.33
CA THR A 63 -4.83 6.13 8.04
C THR A 63 -3.42 5.89 7.50
N GLY A 64 -2.70 6.95 7.11
CA GLY A 64 -1.32 6.82 6.63
C GLY A 64 -1.22 6.58 5.12
N SER A 65 -0.36 5.67 4.69
CA SER A 65 -0.12 5.30 3.29
C SER A 65 -1.00 4.12 2.84
N ALA A 66 -0.98 3.81 1.53
CA ALA A 66 -1.59 2.59 1.00
C ALA A 66 -1.02 1.31 1.67
N ALA A 67 0.27 1.33 2.03
CA ALA A 67 0.92 0.24 2.76
C ALA A 67 0.29 0.02 4.14
N ASN A 68 0.01 1.10 4.87
CA ASN A 68 -0.61 1.03 6.19
C ASN A 68 -2.05 0.52 6.11
N ALA A 69 -2.81 0.92 5.08
CA ALA A 69 -4.16 0.40 4.84
C ALA A 69 -4.17 -1.11 4.54
N VAL A 70 -3.21 -1.60 3.76
CA VAL A 70 -3.06 -3.03 3.48
C VAL A 70 -2.58 -3.81 4.70
N ALA A 71 -1.68 -3.25 5.52
CA ALA A 71 -1.28 -3.87 6.79
C ALA A 71 -2.46 -3.97 7.75
N ARG A 72 -3.30 -2.93 7.83
CA ARG A 72 -4.54 -2.97 8.62
C ARG A 72 -5.51 -4.04 8.12
N LEU A 73 -5.70 -4.15 6.80
CA LEU A 73 -6.50 -5.21 6.20
C LEU A 73 -5.96 -6.59 6.58
N ALA A 74 -4.65 -6.79 6.48
CA ALA A 74 -4.02 -8.06 6.88
C ALA A 74 -4.28 -8.42 8.34
N GLY A 75 -4.12 -7.48 9.27
CA GLY A 75 -4.44 -7.68 10.69
C GLY A 75 -5.92 -7.99 10.90
N HIS A 76 -6.80 -7.27 10.21
CA HIS A 76 -8.24 -7.50 10.29
C HIS A 76 -8.62 -8.91 9.80
N LEU A 77 -8.06 -9.36 8.67
CA LEU A 77 -8.27 -10.70 8.15
C LEU A 77 -7.72 -11.77 9.10
N ALA A 78 -6.51 -11.59 9.63
CA ALA A 78 -5.92 -12.53 10.59
C ALA A 78 -6.83 -12.76 11.82
N THR A 79 -7.50 -11.71 12.31
CA THR A 79 -8.43 -11.82 13.46
C THR A 79 -9.76 -12.52 13.12
N HIS A 80 -10.24 -12.47 11.87
CA HIS A 80 -11.56 -13.00 11.50
C HIS A 80 -11.51 -14.34 10.76
N THR A 81 -10.49 -14.54 9.92
CA THR A 81 -10.36 -15.71 9.04
C THR A 81 -9.16 -16.60 9.40
N GLY A 82 -8.42 -16.26 10.46
CA GLY A 82 -7.30 -17.06 10.96
C GLY A 82 -7.75 -18.30 11.76
N PRO A 83 -6.81 -19.15 12.20
CA PRO A 83 -7.11 -20.39 12.95
C PRO A 83 -7.88 -20.18 14.26
N THR A 84 -7.77 -18.99 14.84
CA THR A 84 -8.44 -18.58 16.09
C THR A 84 -9.64 -17.66 15.84
N GLY A 85 -9.91 -17.31 14.58
CA GLY A 85 -11.06 -16.50 14.19
C GLY A 85 -12.35 -17.33 14.14
N PRO A 86 -13.51 -16.67 14.00
CA PRO A 86 -14.80 -17.33 13.79
C PRO A 86 -14.81 -18.28 12.58
N GLY A 87 -13.85 -18.15 11.65
CA GLY A 87 -13.80 -18.93 10.41
C GLY A 87 -14.76 -18.37 9.37
N GLY A 88 -14.78 -18.96 8.18
CA GLY A 88 -15.66 -18.51 7.09
C GLY A 88 -15.12 -17.32 6.29
N ARG A 89 -15.95 -16.82 5.36
CA ARG A 89 -15.56 -15.79 4.39
C ARG A 89 -15.92 -14.40 4.88
N LEU A 90 -14.94 -13.53 5.10
CA LEU A 90 -15.20 -12.14 5.42
C LEU A 90 -15.55 -11.34 4.16
N ARG A 91 -16.64 -10.57 4.21
CA ARG A 91 -17.04 -9.65 3.14
C ARG A 91 -16.71 -8.21 3.49
N LEU A 92 -15.94 -7.56 2.63
CA LEU A 92 -15.47 -6.19 2.82
C LEU A 92 -15.95 -5.30 1.68
N LEU A 93 -16.83 -4.36 1.99
CA LEU A 93 -17.13 -3.23 1.12
C LEU A 93 -16.13 -2.13 1.44
N MET A 94 -15.39 -1.69 0.44
CA MET A 94 -14.27 -0.77 0.61
C MET A 94 -14.44 0.42 -0.33
N GLU A 95 -14.50 1.63 0.22
CA GLU A 95 -14.54 2.85 -0.56
C GLU A 95 -13.38 3.78 -0.14
N PRO A 96 -12.24 3.72 -0.85
CA PRO A 96 -11.22 4.75 -0.71
C PRO A 96 -11.76 6.08 -1.27
N VAL A 97 -11.60 7.15 -0.50
CA VAL A 97 -12.01 8.50 -0.90
C VAL A 97 -10.88 9.19 -1.67
N TRP A 98 -11.10 9.43 -2.96
CA TRP A 98 -10.04 9.81 -3.90
C TRP A 98 -9.78 11.32 -4.01
N ASN A 99 -10.68 12.17 -3.53
CA ASN A 99 -10.42 13.62 -3.41
C ASN A 99 -9.62 13.98 -2.13
N GLY A 100 -9.19 12.97 -1.36
CA GLY A 100 -8.33 13.12 -0.20
C GLY A 100 -6.89 12.72 -0.48
N ARG A 101 -6.26 12.03 0.48
CA ARG A 101 -4.86 11.59 0.38
C ARG A 101 -4.62 10.74 -0.87
N ALA A 102 -5.43 9.71 -1.08
CA ALA A 102 -5.19 8.70 -2.11
C ALA A 102 -5.07 9.27 -3.54
N GLY A 103 -5.82 10.33 -3.85
CA GLY A 103 -5.75 11.00 -5.15
C GLY A 103 -5.06 12.37 -5.14
N ARG A 104 -4.30 12.72 -4.09
CA ARG A 104 -3.64 14.04 -3.97
C ARG A 104 -2.59 14.29 -5.05
N SER A 105 -2.03 13.24 -5.64
CA SER A 105 -1.03 13.34 -6.71
C SER A 105 -1.05 12.08 -7.58
N PRO A 106 -0.56 12.14 -8.84
CA PRO A 106 -0.43 10.96 -9.68
C PRO A 106 0.44 9.86 -9.06
N ARG A 107 1.48 10.24 -8.31
CA ARG A 107 2.34 9.29 -7.58
C ARG A 107 1.56 8.56 -6.49
N GLU A 108 0.76 9.27 -5.71
CA GLU A 108 -0.05 8.62 -4.67
C GLU A 108 -1.09 7.69 -5.28
N SER A 109 -1.81 8.13 -6.32
CA SER A 109 -2.78 7.28 -7.01
C SER A 109 -2.13 6.02 -7.58
N ALA A 110 -0.94 6.14 -8.17
CA ALA A 110 -0.17 5.01 -8.67
C ALA A 110 0.20 4.01 -7.56
N GLU A 111 0.64 4.49 -6.39
CA GLU A 111 0.90 3.62 -5.24
C GLU A 111 -0.36 2.86 -4.81
N TRP A 112 -1.51 3.54 -4.70
CA TRP A 112 -2.77 2.87 -4.35
C TRP A 112 -3.16 1.81 -5.36
N ILE A 113 -3.09 2.12 -6.67
CA ILE A 113 -3.36 1.12 -7.71
C ILE A 113 -2.39 -0.06 -7.64
N ARG A 114 -1.10 0.16 -7.31
CA ARG A 114 -0.15 -0.94 -7.08
C ARG A 114 -0.61 -1.83 -5.93
N TYR A 115 -0.99 -1.25 -4.80
CA TYR A 115 -1.46 -2.01 -3.64
C TYR A 115 -2.78 -2.74 -3.91
N GLU A 116 -3.73 -2.11 -4.62
CA GLU A 116 -4.98 -2.76 -5.04
C GLU A 116 -4.71 -3.96 -5.96
N ALA A 117 -3.77 -3.84 -6.91
CA ALA A 117 -3.40 -4.93 -7.78
C ALA A 117 -2.76 -6.08 -7.00
N LEU A 118 -1.75 -5.79 -6.17
CA LEU A 118 -1.00 -6.79 -5.41
C LEU A 118 -1.82 -7.43 -4.29
N ALA A 119 -2.86 -6.75 -3.78
CA ALA A 119 -3.80 -7.33 -2.82
C ALA A 119 -4.45 -8.62 -3.33
N ASN A 120 -4.69 -8.75 -4.64
CA ASN A 120 -5.21 -9.98 -5.24
C ASN A 120 -4.26 -11.17 -5.05
N LEU A 121 -2.94 -10.94 -4.97
CA LEU A 121 -1.95 -11.99 -4.71
C LEU A 121 -1.75 -12.20 -3.22
N VAL A 122 -1.56 -11.12 -2.47
CA VAL A 122 -1.27 -11.14 -1.03
C VAL A 122 -2.40 -11.80 -0.24
N PHE A 123 -3.66 -11.55 -0.62
CA PHE A 123 -4.83 -12.05 0.10
C PHE A 123 -5.54 -13.21 -0.59
N ALA A 124 -5.02 -13.73 -1.71
CA ALA A 124 -5.56 -14.94 -2.36
C ALA A 124 -5.77 -16.14 -1.42
N PRO A 125 -4.88 -16.40 -0.43
CA PRO A 125 -5.06 -17.50 0.50
C PRO A 125 -6.12 -17.25 1.58
N THR A 126 -6.60 -16.01 1.73
CA THR A 126 -7.56 -15.65 2.77
C THR A 126 -8.99 -15.90 2.30
N ALA A 127 -9.86 -16.32 3.23
CA ALA A 127 -11.29 -16.44 2.96
C ALA A 127 -11.92 -15.04 2.97
N THR A 128 -11.67 -14.25 1.94
CA THR A 128 -12.15 -12.87 1.82
C THR A 128 -12.83 -12.66 0.49
N THR A 129 -13.89 -11.84 0.50
CA THR A 129 -14.46 -11.26 -0.71
C THR A 129 -14.54 -9.75 -0.50
N ALA A 130 -13.82 -9.00 -1.32
CA ALA A 130 -13.78 -7.55 -1.25
C ALA A 130 -14.47 -6.93 -2.46
N MET A 131 -15.29 -5.91 -2.22
CA MET A 131 -15.84 -5.05 -3.25
C MET A 131 -15.32 -3.62 -3.04
N CYS A 132 -14.40 -3.21 -3.90
CA CYS A 132 -13.99 -1.81 -3.98
C CYS A 132 -15.03 -0.99 -4.75
N LEU A 133 -15.55 0.06 -4.14
CA LEU A 133 -16.47 1.05 -4.71
C LEU A 133 -15.72 2.34 -5.03
N TYR A 134 -15.99 2.90 -6.21
CA TYR A 134 -15.41 4.15 -6.68
C TYR A 134 -16.51 5.17 -6.92
N ASP A 135 -16.42 6.30 -6.23
CA ASP A 135 -17.31 7.44 -6.45
C ASP A 135 -16.76 8.35 -7.55
N THR A 136 -17.44 8.44 -8.69
CA THR A 136 -16.97 9.26 -9.82
C THR A 136 -16.98 10.76 -9.56
N ARG A 137 -17.64 11.22 -8.48
CA ARG A 137 -17.59 12.61 -8.01
C ARG A 137 -16.23 12.95 -7.39
N THR A 138 -15.48 11.94 -6.93
CA THR A 138 -14.16 12.10 -6.30
C THR A 138 -13.03 11.42 -7.06
N ALA A 139 -13.33 10.34 -7.78
CA ALA A 139 -12.40 9.56 -8.58
C ALA A 139 -12.46 9.99 -10.04
N GLY A 140 -11.37 10.54 -10.55
CA GLY A 140 -11.24 10.92 -11.96
C GLY A 140 -11.26 9.71 -12.91
N SER A 141 -11.60 9.94 -14.18
CA SER A 141 -11.71 8.87 -15.19
C SER A 141 -10.42 8.05 -15.35
N ALA A 142 -9.25 8.70 -15.41
CA ALA A 142 -7.96 8.01 -15.54
C ALA A 142 -7.68 7.04 -14.38
N LEU A 143 -8.08 7.42 -13.16
CA LEU A 143 -7.97 6.57 -11.99
C LEU A 143 -8.93 5.37 -12.08
N ILE A 144 -10.17 5.59 -12.51
CA ILE A 144 -11.15 4.49 -12.68
C ILE A 144 -10.65 3.49 -13.74
N GLU A 145 -10.09 3.96 -14.85
CA GLU A 145 -9.49 3.06 -15.86
C GLU A 145 -8.31 2.28 -15.29
N ALA A 146 -7.46 2.90 -14.46
CA ALA A 146 -6.38 2.20 -13.78
C ALA A 146 -6.90 1.16 -12.78
N ALA A 147 -7.91 1.52 -11.97
CA ALA A 147 -8.56 0.63 -11.03
C ALA A 147 -9.20 -0.58 -11.71
N ARG A 148 -9.82 -0.40 -12.89
CA ARG A 148 -10.37 -1.52 -13.66
C ARG A 148 -9.33 -2.58 -13.99
N ARG A 149 -8.09 -2.17 -14.25
CA ARG A 149 -6.99 -3.12 -14.52
C ARG A 149 -6.53 -3.88 -13.28
N ALA A 150 -6.75 -3.32 -12.08
CA ALA A 150 -6.40 -3.94 -10.81
C ALA A 150 -7.51 -4.87 -10.25
N HIS A 151 -8.72 -4.83 -10.80
CA HIS A 151 -9.86 -5.60 -10.29
C HIS A 151 -10.31 -6.67 -11.29
N PRO A 152 -10.51 -7.93 -10.84
CA PRO A 152 -11.11 -8.98 -11.66
C PRO A 152 -12.50 -8.61 -12.19
N ASP A 153 -12.94 -9.33 -13.23
CA ASP A 153 -14.28 -9.24 -13.85
C ASP A 153 -14.65 -7.90 -14.51
N THR A 154 -13.67 -7.01 -14.71
CA THR A 154 -13.83 -5.73 -15.41
C THR A 154 -13.63 -5.83 -16.92
N GLY A 155 -13.18 -6.99 -17.42
CA GLY A 155 -12.83 -7.23 -18.83
C GLY A 155 -11.45 -6.71 -19.26
N VAL A 156 -10.78 -5.90 -18.42
CA VAL A 156 -9.44 -5.33 -18.67
C VAL A 156 -8.45 -5.63 -17.54
N TYR A 157 -8.78 -6.61 -16.69
CA TYR A 157 -7.93 -7.05 -15.59
C TYR A 157 -6.54 -7.47 -16.10
N ALA A 158 -5.50 -6.92 -15.49
CA ALA A 158 -4.11 -7.21 -15.80
C ALA A 158 -3.50 -8.07 -14.68
N ALA A 159 -2.52 -8.90 -15.03
CA ALA A 159 -1.77 -9.64 -14.02
C ALA A 159 -1.10 -8.64 -13.04
N PRO A 160 -1.24 -8.81 -11.72
CA PRO A 160 -0.74 -7.82 -10.76
C PRO A 160 0.74 -7.46 -10.89
N ALA A 161 1.59 -8.45 -11.18
CA ALA A 161 3.03 -8.22 -11.40
C ALA A 161 3.32 -7.39 -12.66
N LEU A 162 2.52 -7.53 -13.72
CA LEU A 162 2.67 -6.72 -14.94
C LEU A 162 2.23 -5.28 -14.69
N LEU A 163 1.10 -5.08 -14.00
CA LEU A 163 0.63 -3.74 -13.64
C LEU A 163 1.63 -3.02 -12.71
N ALA A 164 2.18 -3.73 -11.72
CA ALA A 164 3.25 -3.19 -10.87
C ALA A 164 4.49 -2.80 -11.71
N ALA A 165 4.93 -3.66 -12.63
CA ALA A 165 6.06 -3.38 -13.52
C ALA A 165 5.83 -2.17 -14.45
N GLU A 166 4.61 -1.96 -14.93
CA GLU A 166 4.26 -0.78 -15.74
C GLU A 166 4.29 0.52 -14.93
N LEU A 167 3.73 0.50 -13.72
CA LEU A 167 3.85 1.63 -12.78
C LEU A 167 5.32 1.89 -12.45
N ASP A 168 6.13 0.83 -12.45
CA ASP A 168 7.53 0.88 -12.16
C ASP A 168 8.43 1.40 -13.29
N ALA A 169 7.91 1.38 -14.52
CA ALA A 169 8.58 1.94 -15.69
C ALA A 169 8.49 3.47 -15.75
N VAL A 170 7.62 4.10 -14.93
CA VAL A 170 7.56 5.55 -14.80
C VAL A 170 8.86 6.04 -14.15
N PRO A 171 9.65 6.90 -14.82
CA PRO A 171 10.91 7.38 -14.29
C PRO A 171 10.73 8.09 -12.95
N LEU A 172 11.61 7.77 -12.00
CA LEU A 172 11.70 8.54 -10.76
C LEU A 172 12.32 9.92 -11.03
N PRO A 173 12.07 10.91 -10.16
CA PRO A 173 12.80 12.17 -10.21
C PRO A 173 14.32 11.93 -10.20
N PRO A 174 15.12 12.67 -10.98
CA PRO A 174 16.56 12.48 -11.00
C PRO A 174 17.16 12.75 -9.63
N THR A 175 18.25 12.05 -9.29
CA THR A 175 19.03 12.31 -8.08
C THR A 175 19.64 13.71 -8.17
N PRO A 176 19.46 14.57 -7.16
CA PRO A 176 19.93 15.95 -7.24
C PRO A 176 21.45 16.04 -7.12
N ALA A 177 22.02 17.12 -7.64
CA ALA A 177 23.47 17.32 -7.68
C ALA A 177 24.13 17.50 -6.31
N ASP A 178 23.35 17.90 -5.29
CA ASP A 178 23.77 18.09 -3.91
C ASP A 178 23.55 16.83 -3.04
N ALA A 179 23.24 15.69 -3.66
CA ALA A 179 23.13 14.42 -2.95
C ALA A 179 24.45 14.07 -2.24
N VAL A 180 24.34 13.73 -0.96
CA VAL A 180 25.46 13.36 -0.10
C VAL A 180 25.71 11.87 -0.22
N ARG A 181 26.96 11.48 -0.52
CA ARG A 181 27.38 10.09 -0.53
C ARG A 181 27.82 9.64 0.86
N LEU A 182 27.33 8.49 1.31
CA LEU A 182 27.89 7.79 2.46
C LEU A 182 28.78 6.63 2.01
N ALA A 183 29.76 6.27 2.85
CA ALA A 183 30.63 5.13 2.61
C ALA A 183 29.89 3.79 2.78
N ASP A 184 28.99 3.74 3.75
CA ASP A 184 28.11 2.61 4.06
C ASP A 184 26.76 3.13 4.60
N PRO A 185 25.70 2.30 4.66
CA PRO A 185 24.40 2.70 5.17
C PRO A 185 24.29 2.51 6.69
N ALA A 186 25.34 2.81 7.47
CA ALA A 186 25.28 2.68 8.93
C ALA A 186 24.09 3.47 9.53
N PRO A 187 23.25 2.83 10.37
CA PRO A 187 22.05 3.47 10.93
C PRO A 187 22.34 4.80 11.63
N ASP A 188 23.43 4.86 12.41
CA ASP A 188 23.83 6.07 13.14
C ASP A 188 24.14 7.24 12.20
N ALA A 189 24.78 6.97 11.05
CA ALA A 189 25.11 7.98 10.06
C ALA A 189 23.87 8.51 9.34
N VAL A 190 22.97 7.60 8.93
CA VAL A 190 21.69 7.95 8.29
C VAL A 190 20.84 8.78 9.26
N ARG A 191 20.74 8.37 10.52
CA ARG A 191 20.00 9.08 11.56
C ARG A 191 20.58 10.47 11.84
N ALA A 192 21.90 10.58 11.99
CA ALA A 192 22.57 11.85 12.24
C ALA A 192 22.35 12.82 11.06
N TRP A 193 22.46 12.33 9.83
CA TRP A 193 22.15 13.10 8.63
C TRP A 193 20.68 13.55 8.62
N ALA A 194 19.74 12.63 8.82
CA ALA A 194 18.30 12.91 8.83
C ALA A 194 17.89 13.94 9.89
N THR A 195 18.49 13.83 11.08
CA THR A 195 18.30 14.80 12.17
C THR A 195 18.86 16.17 11.79
N GLY A 196 20.04 16.21 11.17
CA GLY A 196 20.63 17.44 10.62
C GLY A 196 19.78 18.09 9.50
N ARG A 197 18.91 17.31 8.87
CA ARG A 197 17.93 17.74 7.85
C ARG A 197 16.57 18.13 8.43
N GLY A 198 16.42 18.07 9.76
CA GLY A 198 15.24 18.57 10.47
C GLY A 198 14.20 17.50 10.83
N LEU A 199 14.46 16.20 10.60
CA LEU A 199 13.58 15.16 11.11
C LEU A 199 13.67 15.11 12.64
N ALA A 200 12.53 14.89 13.30
CA ALA A 200 12.51 14.64 14.73
C ALA A 200 13.31 13.36 15.04
N ALA A 201 13.88 13.26 16.25
CA ALA A 201 14.75 12.14 16.60
C ALA A 201 14.06 10.78 16.39
N ALA A 202 12.79 10.64 16.79
CA ALA A 202 12.02 9.41 16.59
C ALA A 202 11.82 9.08 15.09
N ASP A 203 11.57 10.08 14.26
CA ASP A 203 11.37 9.94 12.83
C ASP A 203 12.67 9.56 12.12
N ALA A 204 13.80 10.16 12.53
CA ALA A 204 15.12 9.84 12.04
C ALA A 204 15.56 8.41 12.42
N GLU A 205 15.19 7.92 13.62
CA GLU A 205 15.40 6.52 14.02
C GLU A 205 14.59 5.55 13.14
N LEU A 206 13.31 5.85 12.90
CA LEU A 206 12.45 5.05 12.03
C LEU A 206 12.98 5.01 10.60
N PHE A 207 13.41 6.16 10.07
CA PHE A 207 14.00 6.24 8.73
C PHE A 207 15.32 5.47 8.62
N ALA A 208 16.22 5.62 9.58
CA ALA A 208 17.48 4.88 9.63
C ALA A 208 17.24 3.36 9.72
N THR A 209 16.24 2.94 10.49
CA THR A 209 15.81 1.54 10.56
C THR A 209 15.32 1.06 9.19
N ALA A 210 14.43 1.81 8.52
CA ALA A 210 13.94 1.45 7.19
C ALA A 210 15.07 1.31 6.15
N VAL A 211 16.07 2.19 6.19
CA VAL A 211 17.27 2.10 5.34
C VAL A 211 18.08 0.85 5.66
N ALA A 212 18.24 0.50 6.94
CA ALA A 212 18.95 -0.71 7.37
C ALA A 212 18.24 -1.99 6.88
N GLU A 213 16.91 -2.05 6.97
CA GLU A 213 16.09 -3.17 6.47
C GLU A 213 16.22 -3.35 4.95
N ALA A 214 16.35 -2.25 4.20
CA ALA A 214 16.60 -2.31 2.76
C ALA A 214 18.05 -2.71 2.44
N ALA A 215 19.01 -2.21 3.21
CA ALA A 215 20.44 -2.53 3.07
C ALA A 215 20.76 -3.98 3.41
N SER A 216 19.96 -4.67 4.22
CA SER A 216 20.18 -6.08 4.57
C SER A 216 19.78 -7.07 3.47
N LEU A 217 19.12 -6.61 2.40
CA LEU A 217 18.64 -7.48 1.33
C LEU A 217 19.77 -8.04 0.45
N ALA A 218 20.85 -7.28 0.28
CA ALA A 218 22.02 -7.65 -0.52
C ALA A 218 23.20 -6.72 -0.19
N PRO A 219 24.44 -7.07 -0.59
CA PRO A 219 25.58 -6.17 -0.43
C PRO A 219 25.33 -4.81 -1.09
N VAL A 220 25.57 -3.74 -0.33
CA VAL A 220 25.37 -2.36 -0.77
C VAL A 220 26.64 -1.86 -1.47
N THR A 221 26.48 -1.35 -2.69
CA THR A 221 27.55 -0.81 -3.53
C THR A 221 27.52 0.71 -3.64
N GLY A 222 26.46 1.36 -3.17
CA GLY A 222 26.36 2.81 -3.10
C GLY A 222 25.23 3.30 -2.21
N VAL A 223 25.43 4.44 -1.58
CA VAL A 223 24.46 5.11 -0.71
C VAL A 223 24.46 6.60 -1.00
N LEU A 224 23.30 7.13 -1.35
CA LEU A 224 23.08 8.57 -1.58
C LEU A 224 21.94 9.06 -0.69
N LEU A 225 22.11 10.25 -0.12
CA LEU A 225 21.14 10.91 0.74
C LEU A 225 20.86 12.33 0.25
N TRP A 226 19.60 12.75 0.18
CA TRP A 226 19.24 14.12 -0.21
C TRP A 226 17.85 14.52 0.32
N GLY A 227 17.52 15.81 0.15
CA GLY A 227 16.29 16.39 0.65
C GLY A 227 16.41 16.89 2.09
N ASP A 228 15.36 17.57 2.53
CA ASP A 228 15.20 18.08 3.89
C ASP A 228 13.86 17.57 4.46
N ALA A 229 13.70 17.65 5.78
CA ALA A 229 12.46 17.22 6.43
C ALA A 229 11.24 17.96 5.85
N PRO A 230 10.11 17.24 5.68
CA PRO A 230 9.91 15.84 6.02
C PRO A 230 10.37 14.84 4.93
N GLY A 231 10.65 15.33 3.71
CA GLY A 231 10.99 14.52 2.54
C GLY A 231 12.44 14.07 2.41
N CYS A 232 13.05 13.58 3.50
CA CYS A 232 14.39 12.98 3.46
C CYS A 232 14.41 11.72 2.60
N VAL A 233 15.39 11.58 1.71
CA VAL A 233 15.50 10.44 0.77
C VAL A 233 16.83 9.74 0.93
N CYS A 234 16.79 8.40 0.90
CA CYS A 234 17.95 7.53 0.80
C CYS A 234 17.81 6.63 -0.42
N GLU A 235 18.85 6.58 -1.24
CA GLU A 235 18.97 5.64 -2.35
C GLU A 235 20.13 4.70 -2.10
N LEU A 236 19.83 3.41 -2.17
CA LEU A 236 20.77 2.31 -2.05
C LEU A 236 20.96 1.68 -3.42
N LEU A 237 22.21 1.44 -3.81
CA LEU A 237 22.55 0.51 -4.88
C LEU A 237 22.92 -0.83 -4.25
N LEU A 238 22.23 -1.88 -4.67
CA LEU A 238 22.41 -3.24 -4.20
C LEU A 238 23.05 -4.08 -5.30
N ALA A 239 24.01 -4.93 -4.94
CA ALA A 239 24.77 -5.78 -5.87
C ALA A 239 23.92 -6.88 -6.53
N HIS A 240 22.73 -7.16 -6.03
CA HIS A 240 21.88 -8.25 -6.50
C HIS A 240 20.53 -7.73 -6.99
N ARG A 241 19.92 -8.51 -7.89
CA ARG A 241 18.58 -8.25 -8.39
C ARG A 241 17.53 -8.70 -7.39
N LEU A 242 16.54 -7.84 -7.16
CA LEU A 242 15.31 -8.19 -6.46
C LEU A 242 14.20 -8.30 -7.51
N ASP A 243 13.95 -9.52 -7.99
CA ASP A 243 12.97 -9.78 -9.06
C ASP A 243 11.59 -10.22 -8.53
N ASP A 244 11.44 -10.46 -7.22
CA ASP A 244 10.14 -10.79 -6.62
C ASP A 244 9.25 -9.54 -6.50
N PRO A 245 8.12 -9.46 -7.24
CA PRO A 245 7.23 -8.29 -7.21
C PRO A 245 6.50 -8.12 -5.87
N LEU A 246 6.48 -9.14 -5.02
CA LEU A 246 5.85 -9.10 -3.70
C LEU A 246 6.81 -8.70 -2.58
N SER A 247 8.07 -8.41 -2.89
CA SER A 247 9.08 -8.04 -1.90
C SER A 247 8.68 -6.77 -1.13
N GLY A 248 8.40 -6.97 0.16
CA GLY A 248 7.91 -5.96 1.10
C GLY A 248 6.40 -5.74 1.12
N PHE A 249 5.63 -6.39 0.24
CA PHE A 249 4.16 -6.28 0.21
C PHE A 249 3.45 -7.35 1.05
N VAL A 250 4.11 -8.48 1.31
CA VAL A 250 3.56 -9.56 2.13
C VAL A 250 3.67 -9.19 3.62
N PRO A 251 2.56 -9.14 4.37
CA PRO A 251 2.58 -8.92 5.80
C PRO A 251 3.31 -10.04 6.56
N PRO A 252 4.13 -9.71 7.57
CA PRO A 252 4.73 -10.71 8.44
C PRO A 252 3.66 -11.36 9.35
N PRO A 253 3.95 -12.52 9.96
CA PRO A 253 3.01 -13.20 10.85
C PRO A 253 2.62 -12.40 12.10
N THR A 254 3.52 -11.54 12.57
CA THR A 254 3.30 -10.68 13.73
C THR A 254 2.73 -9.33 13.30
N PRO A 255 1.59 -8.89 13.87
CA PRO A 255 0.97 -7.62 13.47
C PRO A 255 1.75 -6.39 13.95
N GLU A 256 2.60 -6.53 14.99
CA GLU A 256 3.42 -5.43 15.49
C GLU A 256 4.52 -5.05 14.50
N LEU A 257 4.65 -3.75 14.25
CA LEU A 257 5.75 -3.19 13.48
C LEU A 257 7.04 -3.25 14.31
N ALA A 258 8.04 -3.96 13.82
CA ALA A 258 9.32 -4.18 14.49
C ALA A 258 10.48 -4.30 13.47
N PRO A 259 11.71 -3.92 13.85
CA PRO A 259 12.89 -4.21 13.03
C PRO A 259 13.00 -5.72 12.72
N GLY A 260 13.62 -6.05 11.58
CA GLY A 260 13.78 -7.39 11.03
C GLY A 260 12.69 -7.82 10.04
N GLN A 261 11.73 -6.94 9.73
CA GLN A 261 10.64 -7.23 8.79
C GLN A 261 10.96 -6.80 7.34
N GLY A 262 12.21 -6.38 7.06
CA GLY A 262 12.71 -6.07 5.73
C GLY A 262 11.96 -4.91 5.07
N LEU A 263 11.76 -5.02 3.75
CA LEU A 263 11.02 -4.02 2.97
C LEU A 263 9.57 -3.81 3.45
N TRP A 264 8.99 -4.76 4.18
CA TRP A 264 7.67 -4.55 4.77
C TRP A 264 7.73 -3.42 5.80
N PHE A 265 8.70 -3.43 6.71
CA PHE A 265 8.92 -2.36 7.69
C PHE A 265 9.13 -1.02 6.98
N ALA A 266 10.02 -1.00 5.98
CA ALA A 266 10.32 0.21 5.22
C ALA A 266 9.06 0.82 4.59
N ARG A 267 8.17 -0.01 4.03
CA ARG A 267 6.91 0.45 3.44
C ARG A 267 5.88 0.93 4.47
N GLN A 268 5.96 0.47 5.73
CA GLN A 268 5.09 0.99 6.79
C GLN A 268 5.50 2.37 7.29
N VAL A 269 6.80 2.70 7.20
CA VAL A 269 7.39 3.92 7.74
C VAL A 269 7.60 5.01 6.69
N CYS A 270 8.13 4.64 5.52
CA CYS A 270 8.42 5.59 4.45
C CYS A 270 7.14 5.91 3.66
N ALA A 271 7.03 7.14 3.17
CA ALA A 271 5.98 7.51 2.22
C ALA A 271 6.07 6.70 0.93
N TYR A 272 7.31 6.47 0.45
CA TYR A 272 7.56 5.69 -0.75
C TYR A 272 8.79 4.79 -0.59
N VAL A 273 8.69 3.58 -1.13
CA VAL A 273 9.81 2.64 -1.29
C VAL A 273 9.78 2.13 -2.72
N ASP A 274 10.67 2.66 -3.54
CA ASP A 274 10.83 2.26 -4.94
C ASP A 274 11.93 1.19 -5.03
N VAL A 275 11.62 0.05 -5.64
CA VAL A 275 12.59 -1.01 -5.94
C VAL A 275 12.71 -1.08 -7.46
N ARG A 276 13.85 -0.64 -7.99
CA ARG A 276 14.11 -0.50 -9.43
C ARG A 276 15.26 -1.41 -9.83
N ARG A 277 15.25 -1.88 -11.07
CA ARG A 277 16.48 -2.40 -11.68
C ARG A 277 17.46 -1.24 -11.77
N ALA A 278 18.70 -1.45 -11.32
CA ALA A 278 19.75 -0.48 -11.54
C ALA A 278 19.99 -0.37 -13.05
N ASP A 279 20.26 0.85 -13.53
CA ASP A 279 20.73 1.03 -14.89
C ASP A 279 22.04 0.24 -15.05
N PRO A 280 22.25 -0.44 -16.20
CA PRO A 280 23.49 -1.14 -16.44
C PRO A 280 24.66 -0.15 -16.35
N ASP A 281 25.68 -0.51 -15.56
CA ASP A 281 26.93 0.23 -15.52
C ASP A 281 27.53 0.24 -16.94
N PRO A 282 27.96 1.40 -17.48
CA PRO A 282 28.67 1.44 -18.75
C PRO A 282 29.96 0.60 -18.77
N ASP A 283 30.48 0.17 -17.61
CA ASP A 283 31.60 -0.77 -17.52
C ASP A 283 31.14 -2.24 -17.76
N PRO A 284 31.52 -2.86 -18.90
CA PRO A 284 31.11 -4.22 -19.26
C PRO A 284 31.69 -5.33 -18.34
N ALA A 285 32.57 -5.00 -17.39
CA ALA A 285 33.11 -5.95 -16.42
C ALA A 285 32.15 -6.28 -15.26
N VAL A 286 31.10 -5.48 -15.04
CA VAL A 286 30.08 -5.71 -13.99
C VAL A 286 28.84 -6.33 -14.62
N THR A 287 28.82 -7.67 -14.70
CA THR A 287 27.85 -8.43 -15.52
C THR A 287 26.48 -8.69 -14.85
N ALA A 288 26.23 -8.19 -13.65
CA ALA A 288 24.91 -8.29 -13.00
C ALA A 288 24.34 -6.88 -12.74
N ALA A 289 23.29 -6.52 -13.48
CA ALA A 289 22.50 -5.32 -13.18
C ALA A 289 21.96 -5.44 -11.75
N GLY A 290 22.33 -4.52 -10.86
CA GLY A 290 21.90 -4.52 -9.46
C GLY A 290 20.45 -4.07 -9.26
N THR A 291 20.12 -3.71 -8.03
CA THR A 291 18.83 -3.10 -7.67
C THR A 291 19.08 -1.73 -7.06
N THR A 292 18.31 -0.74 -7.48
CA THR A 292 18.23 0.55 -6.79
C THR A 292 17.02 0.54 -5.86
N VAL A 293 17.23 0.74 -4.57
CA VAL A 293 16.15 0.91 -3.59
C VAL A 293 16.14 2.36 -3.13
N ARG A 294 15.07 3.10 -3.45
CA ARG A 294 14.90 4.49 -3.02
C ARG A 294 13.80 4.59 -1.97
N LEU A 295 14.18 5.02 -0.78
CA LEU A 295 13.30 5.24 0.36
C LEU A 295 13.11 6.74 0.55
N GLN A 296 11.86 7.21 0.54
CA GLN A 296 11.52 8.59 0.87
C GLN A 296 10.70 8.61 2.16
N TYR A 297 11.23 9.30 3.17
CA TYR A 297 10.51 9.57 4.40
C TYR A 297 9.33 10.54 4.14
N ALA A 298 8.28 10.40 4.97
CA ALA A 298 7.00 11.08 4.79
C ALA A 298 6.99 12.49 5.34
#